data_AF-A0A2U1C7E1-F1
#
_entry.id   AF-A0A2U1C7E1-F1
#
_cell.length_a   1.000
_cell.length_b   1.000
_cell.length_c   1.000
_cell.angle_alpha   90.00
_cell.angle_beta   90.00
_cell.angle_gamma   90.00
#
_symmetry.space_group_name_H-M   'P 1'
#
loop_
_entity.id
_entity.type
_entity.pdbx_description
1 polymer ?
#
loop_
_entity_poly.entity_id
_entity_poly.type
_entity_poly.pdbx_seq_one_letter_code
_entity_poly.pdbx_strand_id
1 'polypeptide(L)' 'MKPHIKRIYGVWHCGIKGIPNRYLGIGFTPCAAYRDWVSHG' A
#
# COMPACT_ATOMS: atom_id res chain seq x y z
N MET A 1 5.49 0.30 -13.45
CA MET A 1 5.30 -0.58 -12.27
C MET A 1 3.89 -0.37 -11.75
N LYS A 2 3.08 -1.43 -11.56
CA LYS A 2 1.68 -1.30 -11.13
C LYS A 2 1.59 -1.47 -9.60
N PRO A 3 0.96 -0.54 -8.86
CA PRO A 3 0.75 -0.71 -7.43
C PRO A 3 -0.16 -1.90 -7.18
N HIS A 4 0.19 -2.66 -6.16
CA HIS A 4 -0.55 -3.83 -5.71
C HIS A 4 -1.19 -3.52 -4.36
N ILE A 5 -2.47 -3.83 -4.24
CA ILE A 5 -3.24 -3.63 -3.01
C ILE A 5 -3.59 -5.01 -2.45
N LYS A 6 -3.28 -5.25 -1.18
CA LYS A 6 -3.59 -6.50 -0.47
C LYS A 6 -4.19 -6.18 0.89
N ARG A 7 -5.15 -6.99 1.34
CA ARG A 7 -5.67 -6.92 2.71
C ARG A 7 -4.97 -7.94 3.61
N ILE A 8 -4.50 -7.52 4.77
CA ILE A 8 -3.79 -8.33 5.76
C ILE A 8 -4.31 -7.93 7.15
N TYR A 9 -4.78 -8.89 7.95
CA TYR A 9 -5.34 -8.65 9.29
C TYR A 9 -6.37 -7.50 9.36
N GLY A 10 -7.20 -7.36 8.32
CA GLY A 10 -8.21 -6.31 8.25
C GLY A 10 -7.72 -4.97 7.69
N VAL A 11 -6.42 -4.74 7.59
CA VAL A 11 -5.79 -3.52 7.05
C VAL A 11 -5.46 -3.69 5.57
N TRP A 12 -5.65 -2.65 4.78
CA TRP A 12 -5.23 -2.59 3.39
C TRP A 12 -3.81 -2.06 3.29
N HIS A 13 -2.99 -2.73 2.48
CA HIS A 13 -1.60 -2.40 2.22
C HIS A 13 -1.46 -2.12 0.72
N CYS A 14 -0.80 -1.02 0.35
CA CYS A 14 -0.54 -0.62 -1.02
C CYS A 14 0.97 -0.43 -1.25
N GLY A 15 1.50 -0.98 -2.33
CA GLY A 15 2.90 -0.76 -2.70
C GLY A 15 3.29 -1.47 -3.99
N ILE A 16 4.58 -1.46 -4.34
CA ILE A 16 5.07 -2.15 -5.54
C ILE A 16 5.56 -3.54 -5.16
N LYS A 17 4.97 -4.56 -5.79
CA LYS A 17 5.40 -5.96 -5.63
C LYS A 17 6.85 -6.11 -6.11
N GLY A 18 7.72 -6.65 -5.26
CA GLY A 18 9.11 -6.97 -5.62
C GLY A 18 10.15 -5.88 -5.30
N ILE A 19 9.76 -4.79 -4.64
CA ILE A 19 10.73 -3.83 -4.10
C ILE A 19 10.85 -4.03 -2.58
N PRO A 20 11.88 -4.76 -2.10
CA PRO A 20 12.17 -4.82 -0.67
C PRO A 20 12.54 -3.41 -0.16
N ASN A 21 12.19 -3.09 1.08
CA ASN A 21 12.44 -1.81 1.76
C ASN A 21 11.73 -0.57 1.20
N ARG A 22 10.79 -0.69 0.26
CA ARG A 22 9.93 0.44 -0.12
C ARG A 22 8.76 0.56 0.83
N TYR A 23 8.45 1.79 1.24
CA TYR A 23 7.28 2.10 2.05
C TYR A 23 6.00 1.49 1.45
N LEU A 24 5.23 0.81 2.30
CA LEU A 24 3.91 0.28 1.97
C LEU A 24 2.89 1.22 2.60
N GLY A 25 2.03 1.84 1.79
CA GLY A 25 0.93 2.62 2.32
C GLY A 25 -0.10 1.72 2.98
N ILE A 26 -0.69 2.18 4.08
CA ILE A 26 -1.63 1.45 4.90
C ILE A 26 -2.94 2.20 5.07
N GLY A 27 -4.05 1.48 5.26
CA GLY A 27 -5.33 2.10 5.55
C GLY A 27 -6.47 1.13 5.77
N PHE A 28 -7.58 1.61 6.33
CA PHE A 28 -8.78 0.79 6.54
C PHE A 28 -9.61 0.58 5.26
N THR A 29 -9.29 1.30 4.18
CA THR A 29 -9.88 1.12 2.85
C THR A 29 -8.79 1.05 1.78
N PRO A 30 -9.06 0.45 0.59
CA PRO A 30 -8.12 0.44 -0.52
C PRO A 30 -7.66 1.85 -0.92
N CYS A 31 -8.59 2.81 -0.94
CA CYS A 31 -8.30 4.20 -1.29
C CYS A 31 -7.41 4.88 -0.24
N ALA A 32 -7.63 4.62 1.04
CA ALA A 32 -6.78 5.15 2.12
C ALA A 32 -5.35 4.63 2.00
N ALA A 33 -5.18 3.32 1.83
CA ALA A 33 -3.85 2.72 1.66
C ALA A 33 -3.12 3.24 0.42
N TYR A 34 -3.85 3.49 -0.68
CA TYR A 34 -3.28 4.09 -1.88
C TYR A 34 -2.83 5.55 -1.64
N ARG A 35 -3.68 6.38 -1.02
CA ARG A 35 -3.32 7.78 -0.71
C ARG A 35 -2.11 7.85 0.22
N ASP A 36 -2.08 7.00 1.24
CA ASP A 36 -0.97 6.92 2.18
C ASP A 36 0.34 6.54 1.47
N TRP A 37 0.28 5.55 0.56
CA TRP A 37 1.42 5.14 -0.27
C TRP A 37 1.93 6.27 -1.18
N VAL A 38 1.01 7.02 -1.81
CA VAL A 38 1.35 8.15 -2.69
C VAL A 38 1.91 9.35 -1.90
N SER A 39 1.47 9.54 -0.66
CA SER A 39 1.89 10.69 0.16
C SER A 39 3.28 10.51 0.78
N HIS A 40 3.75 9.26 0.92
CA HIS A 40 5.02 8.92 1.57
C HIS A 40 6.06 8.27 0.63
N GLY A 41 5.72 7.97 -0.63
CA GLY A 41 6.49 7.09 -1.52
C GLY A 41 7.12 7.71 -2.76
#